data_AF-A0A933SNE3-F1
#
_entry.id   AF-A0A933SNE3-F1
#
_cell.length_a   1.000
_cell.length_b   1.000
_cell.length_c   1.000
_cell.angle_alpha   90.00
_cell.angle_beta   90.00
_cell.angle_gamma   90.00
#
_symmetry.space_group_name_H-M   'P 1'
#
loop_
_entity.id
_entity.type
_entity.pdbx_description
1 polymer ?
#
loop_
_entity_poly.entity_id
_entity_poly.type
_entity_poly.pdbx_seq_one_letter_code
_entity_poly.pdbx_strand_id
1 'polypeptide(L)' 'MKQKDYEIAKELKKRLSEVVNLIDFRIFGSRARGEADEYSDMDVFIE' A
#
# COMPACT_ATOMS: atom_id res chain seq x y z
N MET A 1 0.45 1.14 10.68
CA MET A 1 1.12 1.88 9.59
C MET A 1 1.72 3.18 10.12
N LYS A 2 2.95 3.48 9.72
CA LYS A 2 3.63 4.77 9.97
C LYS A 2 3.33 5.74 8.84
N GLN A 3 3.58 7.04 9.03
CA GLN A 3 3.35 8.07 7.99
C GLN A 3 4.00 7.71 6.65
N LYS A 4 5.23 7.18 6.68
CA LYS A 4 5.96 6.75 5.48
C LYS A 4 5.20 5.68 4.69
N ASP A 5 4.51 4.75 5.36
CA ASP A 5 3.72 3.71 4.69
C ASP A 5 2.53 4.32 3.94
N TYR A 6 1.89 5.32 4.53
CA TYR A 6 0.78 6.02 3.88
C TYR A 6 1.24 6.79 2.64
N GLU A 7 2.38 7.48 2.71
CA GLU A 7 2.91 8.20 1.54
C GLU A 7 3.27 7.23 0.39
N ILE A 8 3.89 6.09 0.71
CA ILE A 8 4.21 5.05 -0.28
C ILE A 8 2.92 4.50 -0.90
N ALA A 9 1.95 4.10 -0.08
CA ALA A 9 0.67 3.56 -0.57
C ALA A 9 -0.10 4.56 -1.44
N LYS A 10 -0.07 5.85 -1.07
CA LYS A 10 -0.73 6.93 -1.80
C LYS A 10 -0.08 7.17 -3.17
N GLU A 11 1.25 7.22 -3.23
CA GLU A 11 1.97 7.40 -4.48
C GLU A 11 1.82 6.19 -5.40
N LEU A 12 1.85 4.98 -4.85
CA LEU A 12 1.60 3.75 -5.61
C LEU A 12 0.19 3.73 -6.20
N LYS A 13 -0.83 4.02 -5.39
CA LYS A 13 -2.22 4.11 -5.86
C LYS A 13 -2.37 5.13 -6.98
N LYS A 14 -1.77 6.33 -6.82
CA LYS A 14 -1.81 7.39 -7.84
C LYS A 14 -1.25 6.90 -9.18
N ARG A 15 -0.03 6.33 -9.18
CA ARG A 15 0.62 5.83 -10.40
C ARG A 15 -0.16 4.70 -11.06
N LEU A 16 -0.74 3.80 -10.28
CA LEU A 16 -1.56 2.71 -10.80
C LEU A 16 -2.86 3.22 -11.43
N SER A 17 -3.53 4.21 -10.82
CA SER A 17 -4.75 4.82 -11.40
C SER A 17 -4.52 5.51 -12.75
N GLU A 18 -3.28 5.88 -13.07
CA GLU A 18 -2.94 6.49 -14.37
C GLU A 18 -2.85 5.45 -15.50
N VAL A 19 -2.66 4.16 -15.18
CA VAL A 19 -2.44 3.10 -16.18
C VAL A 19 -3.53 2.02 -16.18
N VAL A 20 -4.28 1.87 -15.09
CA VAL A 20 -5.38 0.92 -14.96
C VAL A 20 -6.56 1.55 -14.22
N ASN A 21 -7.79 1.11 -14.53
CA ASN A 21 -8.97 1.49 -13.76
C ASN A 21 -9.01 0.69 -12.44
N LEU A 22 -8.55 1.30 -11.34
CA LEU A 22 -8.58 0.68 -10.01
C LEU A 22 -10.01 0.69 -9.45
N ILE A 23 -10.58 -0.49 -9.26
CA ILE A 23 -11.84 -0.71 -8.56
C ILE A 23 -11.59 -0.75 -7.06
N ASP A 24 -10.55 -1.47 -6.63
CA ASP A 24 -10.16 -1.59 -5.22
C ASP A 24 -8.64 -1.53 -5.04
N PHE A 25 -8.21 -0.96 -3.91
CA PHE A 25 -6.81 -0.87 -3.51
C PHE A 25 -6.73 -0.96 -2.00
N ARG A 26 -6.20 -2.08 -1.49
CA ARG A 26 -6.09 -2.35 -0.05
C ARG A 26 -4.69 -2.76 0.35
N ILE A 27 -4.20 -2.17 1.43
CA ILE A 27 -2.97 -2.60 2.09
C ILE A 27 -3.32 -3.70 3.09
N PHE A 28 -2.58 -4.80 3.06
CA PHE A 28 -2.71 -5.89 4.03
C PHE A 28 -1.34 -6.28 4.60
N GLY A 29 -1.28 -7.40 5.32
CA GLY A 29 -0.01 -7.90 5.86
C GLY A 29 0.47 -7.15 7.12
N SER A 30 1.77 -7.29 7.40
CA SER A 30 2.40 -6.82 8.65
C SER A 30 2.27 -5.31 8.86
N ARG A 31 2.39 -4.51 7.78
CA ARG A 31 2.25 -3.03 7.85
C ARG A 31 0.85 -2.60 8.27
N ALA A 32 -0.18 -3.27 7.74
CA ALA A 32 -1.57 -3.02 8.09
C ALA A 32 -1.86 -3.42 9.55
N ARG A 33 -1.29 -4.54 10.04
CA ARG A 33 -1.45 -5.01 11.43
C ARG A 33 -0.61 -4.23 12.46
N GLY A 34 0.35 -3.42 12.02
CA GLY A 34 1.24 -2.68 12.92
C GLY A 34 2.42 -3.50 13.45
N GLU A 35 2.69 -4.66 12.86
CA GLU A 35 3.77 -5.58 13.22
C GLU A 35 5.03 -5.39 12.37
N ALA A 36 5.01 -4.44 11.44
CA ALA A 36 6.11 -4.22 10.51
C ALA A 36 7.30 -3.49 11.13
N ASP A 37 8.48 -3.95 10.76
CA ASP A 37 9.78 -3.33 11.02
C ASP A 37 10.34 -2.65 9.76
N GLU A 38 11.63 -2.31 9.79
CA GLU A 38 12.32 -1.66 8.67
C GLU A 38 12.57 -2.57 7.47
N TYR A 39 12.56 -3.90 7.65
CA TYR A 39 12.81 -4.90 6.62
C TYR A 39 11.53 -5.46 6.01
N SER A 40 10.38 -5.15 6.60
CA SER A 40 9.08 -5.62 6.13
C SER A 40 8.73 -5.07 4.75
N ASP A 41 8.04 -5.83 3.90
CA ASP A 41 7.51 -5.34 2.63
C ASP A 41 6.12 -4.68 2.80
N MET A 42 5.53 -4.20 1.70
CA MET A 42 4.16 -3.68 1.66
C MET A 42 3.29 -4.56 0.75
N ASP A 43 2.39 -5.33 1.36
CA ASP A 43 1.45 -6.17 0.64
C ASP A 43 0.22 -5.38 0.19
N VAL A 44 -0.12 -5.47 -1.09
CA VAL A 44 -1.20 -4.70 -1.73
C VAL A 44 -2.12 -5.63 -2.52
N PHE A 45 -3.42 -5.51 -2.28
CA PHE A 45 -4.47 -6.14 -3.08
C PHE A 45 -5.03 -5.11 -4.05
N ILE A 46 -5.21 -5.50 -5.31
CA ILE A 46 -5.70 -4.65 -6.40
C ILE A 46 -6.79 -5.41 -7.15
N GLU A 47 -7.92 -4.74 -7.40
CA GLU A 47 -9.01 -5.16 -8.30
C GLU A 47 -9.34 -4.03 -9.27
#